data_AF-A0A962MD89-F1
#
_entry.id   AF-A0A962MD89-F1
#
_cell.length_a   1.000
_cell.length_b   1.000
_cell.length_c   1.000
_cell.angle_alpha   90.00
_cell.angle_beta   90.00
_cell.angle_gamma   90.00
#
_symmetry.space_group_name_H-M   'P 1'
#
loop_
_entity.id
_entity.type
_entity.pdbx_description
1 polymer ?
#
loop_
_entity_poly.entity_id
_entity_poly.type
_entity_poly.pdbx_seq_one_letter_code
_entity_poly.pdbx_strand_id
1 'polypeptide(L)'
;PVRERIQRVVLLGPSHRVPLQGLAYSTADAFQTPLGSIPVDRAALASLQDLPQVRPLDQAHAQEHSLEVHLPFLQAQLQAFSLVPLVVGDASAEAVCAVLERLWGGPETLLVISSDLSHYHDYRTAQAIDQTTCHTIEALRGQDINYEQACGRVPLQGLLLAAQHHHLQVETLDLRNSGDTAGPRHQVVGYGAWALHETAHVST
;
A
#
# COMPACT_ATOMS: atom_id res chain seq x y z
N PRO A 1 16.54 1.71 16.59
CA PRO A 1 16.45 1.43 15.13
C PRO A 1 14.98 1.32 14.71
N VAL A 2 14.58 1.75 13.50
CA VAL A 2 13.16 1.72 13.04
C VAL A 2 12.52 0.34 13.22
N ARG A 3 13.30 -0.72 12.98
CA ARG A 3 12.93 -2.14 13.16
C ARG A 3 12.25 -2.49 14.49
N GLU A 4 12.72 -1.91 15.60
CA GLU A 4 12.23 -2.21 16.95
C GLU A 4 11.06 -1.29 17.35
N ARG A 5 10.87 -0.20 16.61
CA ARG A 5 9.87 0.83 16.92
C ARG A 5 8.52 0.50 16.32
N ILE A 6 8.50 -0.08 15.12
CA ILE A 6 7.24 -0.44 14.44
C ILE A 6 6.59 -1.63 15.14
N GLN A 7 5.36 -1.41 15.59
CA GLN A 7 4.52 -2.39 16.28
C GLN A 7 3.24 -2.69 15.51
N ARG A 8 2.80 -1.78 14.62
CA ARG A 8 1.62 -1.96 13.76
C ARG A 8 2.00 -1.74 12.30
N VAL A 9 1.54 -2.64 11.44
CA VAL A 9 1.59 -2.45 9.99
C VAL A 9 0.17 -2.36 9.45
N VAL A 10 -0.15 -1.23 8.83
CA VAL A 10 -1.40 -1.02 8.10
C VAL A 10 -1.11 -1.25 6.62
N LEU A 11 -1.66 -2.31 6.06
CA LEU A 11 -1.34 -2.77 4.71
C LEU A 11 -2.58 -2.69 3.84
N LEU A 12 -2.56 -1.80 2.85
CA LEU A 12 -3.62 -1.65 1.86
C LEU A 12 -3.15 -2.16 0.50
N GLY A 13 -4.03 -2.85 -0.22
CA GLY A 13 -3.78 -3.32 -1.58
C GLY A 13 -5.07 -3.43 -2.38
N PRO A 14 -4.99 -3.44 -3.72
CA PRO A 14 -6.16 -3.53 -4.58
C PRO A 14 -6.86 -4.90 -4.46
N SER A 15 -8.16 -4.92 -4.76
CA SER A 15 -8.92 -6.14 -5.02
C SER A 15 -8.81 -6.57 -6.49
N HIS A 16 -8.25 -7.74 -6.76
CA HIS A 16 -8.12 -8.30 -8.11
C HIS A 16 -9.22 -9.32 -8.45
N ARG A 17 -9.81 -9.96 -7.44
CA ARG A 17 -10.67 -11.14 -7.64
C ARG A 17 -12.15 -10.89 -7.37
N VAL A 18 -12.44 -10.06 -6.38
CA VAL A 18 -13.80 -9.89 -5.86
C VAL A 18 -14.27 -8.46 -6.10
N PRO A 19 -15.41 -8.25 -6.78
CA PRO A 19 -16.04 -6.94 -6.83
C PRO A 19 -16.32 -6.45 -5.41
N LEU A 20 -15.69 -5.33 -5.04
CA LEU A 20 -15.76 -4.76 -3.70
C LEU A 20 -16.10 -3.29 -3.83
N GLN A 21 -17.13 -2.86 -3.11
CA GLN A 21 -17.43 -1.45 -2.87
C GLN A 21 -16.80 -1.08 -1.53
N GLY A 22 -15.99 -0.02 -1.50
CA GLY A 22 -15.25 0.41 -0.32
C GLY A 22 -14.00 -0.43 -0.02
N LEU A 23 -13.71 -0.59 1.27
CA LEU A 23 -12.57 -1.33 1.81
C LEU A 23 -13.07 -2.53 2.63
N ALA A 24 -12.32 -3.63 2.56
CA ALA A 24 -12.63 -4.87 3.27
C ALA A 24 -11.48 -5.29 4.20
N TYR A 25 -11.81 -5.60 5.45
CA TYR A 25 -10.87 -6.26 6.37
C TYR A 25 -11.22 -7.75 6.55
N SER A 26 -10.22 -8.54 6.97
CA SER A 26 -10.42 -9.93 7.35
C SER A 26 -10.79 -10.07 8.82
N THR A 27 -11.69 -11.01 9.13
CA THR A 27 -12.11 -11.36 10.50
C THR A 27 -11.15 -12.32 11.20
N ALA A 28 -10.15 -12.86 10.49
CA ALA A 28 -9.15 -13.79 11.02
C ALA A 28 -8.37 -13.21 12.22
N ASP A 29 -7.90 -14.08 13.11
CA ASP A 29 -7.06 -13.69 14.25
C ASP A 29 -5.61 -13.41 13.84
N ALA A 30 -5.12 -14.07 12.78
CA ALA A 30 -3.74 -13.98 12.32
C ALA A 30 -3.62 -14.39 10.85
N PHE A 31 -2.58 -13.86 10.18
CA PHE A 31 -2.16 -14.28 8.84
C PHE A 31 -0.97 -15.22 8.95
N GLN A 32 -1.01 -16.34 8.23
CA GLN A 32 0.06 -17.34 8.22
C GLN A 32 1.06 -17.06 7.09
N THR A 33 2.35 -17.19 7.38
CA THR A 33 3.41 -17.18 6.37
C THR A 33 4.39 -18.33 6.64
N PRO A 34 5.31 -18.63 5.70
CA PRO A 34 6.39 -19.58 5.95
C PRO A 34 7.32 -19.20 7.12
N LEU A 35 7.35 -17.93 7.55
CA LEU A 35 8.19 -17.43 8.63
C LEU A 35 7.47 -17.37 9.99
N GLY A 36 6.17 -17.70 10.02
CA GLY A 36 5.35 -17.70 11.23
C GLY A 36 4.09 -16.84 11.11
N SER A 37 3.27 -16.84 12.15
CA SER A 37 1.99 -16.14 12.16
C SER A 37 2.14 -14.65 12.52
N ILE A 38 1.34 -13.79 11.90
CA ILE A 38 1.24 -12.35 12.20
C ILE A 38 -0.14 -12.07 12.78
N PRO A 39 -0.26 -11.62 14.04
CA PRO A 39 -1.57 -11.33 14.65
C PRO A 39 -2.25 -10.14 13.97
N VAL A 40 -3.57 -10.21 13.81
CA VAL A 40 -4.39 -9.09 13.33
C VAL A 40 -4.68 -8.13 14.48
N ASP A 41 -4.52 -6.82 14.23
CA ASP A 41 -4.87 -5.78 15.19
C ASP A 41 -6.39 -5.56 15.21
N ARG A 42 -7.08 -6.34 16.03
CA ARG A 42 -8.54 -6.27 16.18
C ARG A 42 -9.02 -4.93 16.74
N ALA A 43 -8.21 -4.25 17.56
CA ALA A 43 -8.58 -2.95 18.13
C ALA A 43 -8.58 -1.86 17.06
N ALA A 44 -7.56 -1.84 16.21
CA ALA A 44 -7.50 -0.96 15.05
C ALA A 44 -8.67 -1.21 14.09
N LEU A 45 -9.00 -2.48 13.78
CA LEU A 45 -10.16 -2.80 12.95
C LEU A 45 -11.50 -2.40 13.58
N ALA A 46 -11.65 -2.57 14.90
CA ALA A 46 -12.84 -2.11 15.62
C ALA A 46 -13.04 -0.60 15.50
N SER A 47 -11.94 0.16 15.49
CA SER A 47 -11.97 1.62 15.30
C SER A 47 -12.42 2.08 13.92
N LEU A 48 -12.61 1.17 12.95
CA LEU A 48 -13.07 1.49 11.60
C LEU A 48 -14.55 1.16 11.37
N GLN A 49 -15.21 0.49 12.32
CA GLN A 49 -16.56 -0.06 12.11
C GLN A 49 -17.65 1.01 11.93
N ASP A 50 -17.39 2.25 12.36
CA ASP A 50 -18.28 3.40 12.15
C ASP A 50 -18.14 4.00 10.75
N LEU A 51 -17.10 3.64 9.98
CA LEU A 51 -16.89 4.13 8.63
C LEU A 51 -17.73 3.30 7.63
N PRO A 52 -18.74 3.90 6.97
CA PRO A 52 -19.68 3.15 6.12
C PRO A 52 -19.01 2.49 4.89
N GLN A 53 -17.84 3.00 4.49
CA GLN A 53 -17.04 2.42 3.41
C GLN A 53 -16.20 1.21 3.84
N VAL A 54 -16.17 0.84 5.12
CA VAL A 54 -15.36 -0.28 5.63
C VAL A 54 -16.26 -1.41 6.09
N ARG A 55 -15.98 -2.64 5.67
CA ARG A 55 -16.76 -3.82 6.08
C ARG A 55 -15.88 -5.06 6.30
N PRO A 56 -16.29 -6.00 7.17
CA PRO A 56 -15.69 -7.33 7.19
C PRO A 56 -16.08 -8.07 5.90
N LEU A 57 -15.09 -8.66 5.20
CA LEU A 57 -15.36 -9.52 4.04
C LEU A 57 -14.18 -10.46 3.78
N ASP A 58 -14.18 -11.63 4.42
CA ASP A 58 -13.09 -12.61 4.28
C ASP A 58 -12.90 -13.13 2.86
N GLN A 59 -13.97 -13.19 2.06
CA GLN A 59 -13.88 -13.60 0.65
C GLN A 59 -12.98 -12.67 -0.18
N ALA A 60 -12.90 -11.39 0.18
CA ALA A 60 -12.00 -10.44 -0.49
C ALA A 60 -10.52 -10.73 -0.19
N HIS A 61 -10.22 -11.48 0.87
CA HIS A 61 -8.86 -11.86 1.27
C HIS A 61 -8.49 -13.27 0.80
N ALA A 62 -9.45 -14.18 0.71
CA ALA A 62 -9.21 -15.62 0.52
C ALA A 62 -8.43 -16.02 -0.77
N GLN A 63 -8.48 -15.20 -1.82
CA GLN A 63 -7.75 -15.42 -3.08
C GLN A 63 -6.99 -14.17 -3.54
N GLU A 64 -6.81 -13.22 -2.63
CA GLU A 64 -6.11 -11.97 -2.91
C GLU A 64 -4.66 -12.08 -2.50
N HIS A 65 -3.76 -11.75 -3.41
CA HIS A 65 -2.32 -11.90 -3.20
C HIS A 65 -1.62 -10.56 -2.99
N SER A 66 -2.29 -9.43 -3.29
CA SER A 66 -1.69 -8.11 -3.20
C SER A 66 -1.16 -7.77 -1.81
N LEU A 67 -1.75 -8.33 -0.75
CA LEU A 67 -1.27 -8.17 0.63
C LEU A 67 -0.26 -9.26 1.01
N GLU A 68 -0.53 -10.52 0.65
CA GLU A 68 0.24 -11.69 1.09
C GLU A 68 1.73 -11.61 0.70
N VAL A 69 2.02 -11.08 -0.49
CA VAL A 69 3.40 -10.98 -1.01
C VAL A 69 4.32 -10.10 -0.16
N HIS A 70 3.77 -9.16 0.62
CA HIS A 70 4.55 -8.27 1.50
C HIS A 70 4.90 -8.91 2.83
N LEU A 71 4.10 -9.86 3.31
CA LEU A 71 4.17 -10.35 4.69
C LEU A 71 5.51 -11.01 5.04
N PRO A 72 6.11 -11.88 4.19
CA PRO A 72 7.42 -12.46 4.49
C PRO A 72 8.53 -11.40 4.53
N PHE A 73 8.49 -10.41 3.63
CA PHE A 73 9.46 -9.32 3.62
C PHE A 73 9.36 -8.50 4.91
N LEU A 74 8.14 -8.12 5.31
CA LEU A 74 7.90 -7.38 6.55
C LEU A 74 8.39 -8.14 7.78
N GLN A 75 8.16 -9.45 7.88
CA GLN A 75 8.68 -10.28 8.98
C GLN A 75 10.21 -10.38 9.00
N ALA A 76 10.86 -10.34 7.83
CA ALA A 76 12.32 -10.35 7.76
C ALA A 76 12.93 -9.02 8.22
N GLN A 77 12.27 -7.89 7.93
CA GLN A 77 12.77 -6.55 8.23
C GLN A 77 12.39 -6.03 9.61
N LEU A 78 11.20 -6.38 10.10
CA LEU A 78 10.67 -5.93 11.39
C LEU A 78 10.99 -6.95 12.51
N GLN A 79 10.59 -6.63 13.73
CA GLN A 79 10.55 -7.60 14.82
C GLN A 79 9.13 -8.19 14.90
N ALA A 80 8.44 -8.03 16.04
CA ALA A 80 7.05 -8.45 16.20
C ALA A 80 6.13 -7.26 15.94
N PHE A 81 5.11 -7.46 15.11
CA PHE A 81 4.11 -6.45 14.79
C PHE A 81 2.72 -7.09 14.63
N SER A 82 1.68 -6.27 14.79
CA SER A 82 0.30 -6.60 14.43
C SER A 82 -0.06 -6.04 13.05
N LEU A 83 -0.94 -6.72 12.34
CA LEU A 83 -1.35 -6.37 10.98
C LEU A 83 -2.76 -5.80 10.95
N VAL A 84 -2.97 -4.73 10.18
CA VAL A 84 -4.28 -4.23 9.75
C VAL A 84 -4.38 -4.44 8.23
N PRO A 85 -4.89 -5.60 7.77
CA PRO A 85 -4.97 -5.91 6.35
C PRO A 85 -6.27 -5.35 5.75
N LEU A 86 -6.13 -4.54 4.70
CA LEU A 86 -7.26 -3.88 4.03
C LEU A 86 -7.17 -4.11 2.52
N VAL A 87 -8.16 -4.80 1.97
CA VAL A 87 -8.35 -4.90 0.52
C VAL A 87 -9.21 -3.71 0.08
N VAL A 88 -8.78 -3.01 -0.96
CA VAL A 88 -9.42 -1.79 -1.46
C VAL A 88 -10.03 -2.07 -2.82
N GLY A 89 -11.35 -1.88 -2.90
CA GLY A 89 -12.11 -2.01 -4.15
C GLY A 89 -12.43 -0.65 -4.76
N ASP A 90 -13.67 -0.51 -5.20
CA ASP A 90 -14.26 0.73 -5.69
C ASP A 90 -14.50 1.70 -4.52
N ALA A 91 -13.57 2.63 -4.34
CA ALA A 91 -13.59 3.64 -3.30
C ALA A 91 -13.00 4.95 -3.84
N SER A 92 -13.37 6.09 -3.23
CA SER A 92 -12.72 7.36 -3.53
C SER A 92 -11.40 7.51 -2.76
N ALA A 93 -10.54 8.41 -3.22
CA ALA A 93 -9.29 8.75 -2.53
C ALA A 93 -9.58 9.26 -1.11
N GLU A 94 -10.63 10.06 -0.92
CA GLU A 94 -11.07 10.60 0.37
C GLU A 94 -11.56 9.48 1.31
N ALA A 95 -12.25 8.47 0.77
CA ALA A 95 -12.73 7.34 1.55
C ALA A 95 -11.57 6.51 2.12
N VAL A 96 -10.52 6.29 1.32
CA VAL A 96 -9.27 5.66 1.76
C VAL A 96 -8.51 6.56 2.73
N CYS A 97 -8.36 7.84 2.40
CA CYS A 97 -7.69 8.82 3.26
C CYS A 97 -8.32 8.86 4.66
N ALA A 98 -9.65 8.88 4.77
CA ALA A 98 -10.34 8.85 6.05
C ALA A 98 -10.02 7.60 6.89
N VAL A 99 -9.82 6.45 6.24
CA VAL A 99 -9.37 5.22 6.90
C VAL A 99 -7.92 5.36 7.37
N LEU A 100 -7.04 5.89 6.52
CA LEU A 100 -5.63 6.12 6.88
C LEU A 100 -5.49 7.13 8.03
N GLU A 101 -6.25 8.22 8.04
CA GLU A 101 -6.26 9.21 9.14
C GLU A 101 -6.69 8.57 10.46
N ARG A 102 -7.68 7.66 10.43
CA ARG A 102 -8.10 6.93 11.64
C ARG A 102 -7.01 5.99 12.16
N LEU A 103 -6.19 5.45 11.26
CA LEU A 103 -5.13 4.49 11.54
C LEU A 103 -3.73 5.11 11.61
N TRP A 104 -3.61 6.44 11.47
CA TRP A 104 -2.32 7.11 11.26
C TRP A 104 -1.30 6.75 12.35
N GLY A 105 -1.77 6.76 13.60
CA GLY A 105 -0.96 6.40 14.75
C GLY A 105 0.21 7.36 14.95
N GLY A 106 1.26 6.87 15.60
CA GLY A 106 2.52 7.58 15.78
C GLY A 106 3.69 6.81 15.15
N PRO A 107 4.93 7.02 15.65
CA PRO A 107 6.14 6.44 15.08
C PRO A 107 6.23 4.91 15.19
N GLU A 108 5.28 4.26 15.86
CA GLU A 108 5.08 2.81 15.95
C GLU A 108 4.23 2.21 14.83
N THR A 109 3.58 3.05 14.02
CA THR A 109 2.72 2.61 12.91
C THR A 109 3.43 2.78 11.57
N LEU A 110 3.42 1.74 10.76
CA LEU A 110 3.90 1.75 9.38
C LEU A 110 2.71 1.59 8.43
N LEU A 111 2.51 2.55 7.54
CA LEU A 111 1.54 2.48 6.45
C LEU A 111 2.23 1.90 5.20
N VAL A 112 1.65 0.87 4.60
CA VAL A 112 2.16 0.21 3.39
C VAL A 112 1.06 0.14 2.35
N ILE A 113 1.35 0.64 1.14
CA ILE A 113 0.48 0.52 -0.02
C ILE A 113 1.10 -0.46 -1.01
N SER A 114 0.37 -1.51 -1.33
CA SER A 114 0.74 -2.49 -2.35
C SER A 114 0.26 -2.05 -3.72
N SER A 115 1.19 -1.90 -4.66
CA SER A 115 0.90 -1.65 -6.08
C SER A 115 2.08 -2.04 -6.95
N ASP A 116 1.79 -2.70 -8.07
CA ASP A 116 2.66 -2.67 -9.26
C ASP A 116 2.36 -1.43 -10.11
N LEU A 117 3.22 -1.12 -11.07
CA LEU A 117 3.07 0.03 -11.98
C LEU A 117 2.45 -0.38 -13.32
N SER A 118 3.07 0.00 -14.45
CA SER A 118 2.58 -0.36 -15.78
C SER A 118 2.64 -1.87 -16.03
N HIS A 119 1.71 -2.39 -16.84
CA HIS A 119 1.57 -3.82 -17.10
C HIS A 119 1.61 -4.13 -18.59
N TYR A 120 2.42 -5.12 -18.96
CA TYR A 120 2.40 -5.79 -20.26
C TYR A 120 2.71 -4.91 -21.47
N HIS A 121 3.45 -3.82 -21.27
CA HIS A 121 4.01 -2.98 -22.34
C HIS A 121 5.41 -3.45 -22.75
N ASP A 122 5.87 -3.02 -23.93
CA ASP A 122 7.28 -3.13 -24.27
C ASP A 122 8.12 -2.28 -23.30
N TYR A 123 9.39 -2.65 -23.16
CA TYR A 123 10.30 -2.05 -22.18
C TYR A 123 10.36 -0.51 -22.24
N ARG A 124 10.37 0.12 -23.42
CA ARG A 124 10.49 1.58 -23.53
C ARG A 124 9.19 2.28 -23.13
N THR A 125 8.05 1.73 -23.56
CA THR A 125 6.74 2.25 -23.20
C THR A 125 6.51 2.14 -21.69
N ALA A 126 6.84 0.99 -21.08
CA ALA A 126 6.76 0.81 -19.63
C ALA A 126 7.60 1.85 -18.88
N GLN A 127 8.87 2.04 -19.27
CA GLN A 127 9.73 3.05 -18.65
C GLN A 127 9.16 4.47 -18.71
N ALA A 128 8.55 4.87 -19.84
CA ALA A 128 7.97 6.20 -19.98
C ALA A 128 6.74 6.39 -19.08
N ILE A 129 5.86 5.38 -19.01
CA ILE A 129 4.68 5.38 -18.13
C ILE A 129 5.15 5.44 -16.67
N ASP A 130 6.06 4.55 -16.27
CA ASP A 130 6.54 4.41 -14.90
C ASP A 130 7.26 5.68 -14.42
N GLN A 131 8.07 6.33 -15.28
CA GLN A 131 8.69 7.62 -14.97
C GLN A 131 7.66 8.73 -14.77
N THR A 132 6.60 8.75 -15.57
CA THR A 132 5.50 9.71 -15.42
C THR A 132 4.77 9.47 -14.10
N THR A 133 4.49 8.21 -13.77
CA THR A 133 3.87 7.81 -12.50
C THR A 133 4.74 8.21 -11.31
N CYS A 134 6.05 7.98 -11.39
CA CYS A 134 7.02 8.39 -10.37
C CYS A 134 6.96 9.89 -10.07
N HIS A 135 7.06 10.74 -11.11
CA HIS A 135 6.97 12.20 -10.93
C HIS A 135 5.63 12.64 -10.35
N THR A 136 4.54 11.95 -10.71
CA THR A 136 3.20 12.24 -10.19
C THR A 136 3.08 11.86 -8.70
N ILE A 137 3.68 10.74 -8.29
CA ILE A 137 3.78 10.32 -6.88
C ILE A 137 4.61 11.32 -6.08
N GLU A 138 5.79 11.70 -6.57
CA GLU A 138 6.68 12.68 -5.93
C GLU A 138 6.03 14.07 -5.78
N ALA A 139 5.19 14.45 -6.74
CA ALA A 139 4.41 15.69 -6.69
C ALA A 139 3.13 15.60 -5.85
N LEU A 140 2.87 14.45 -5.20
CA LEU A 140 1.64 14.16 -4.45
C LEU A 140 0.35 14.35 -5.27
N ARG A 141 0.40 14.17 -6.60
CA ARG A 141 -0.76 14.38 -7.49
C ARG A 141 -1.51 13.08 -7.74
N GLY A 142 -1.97 12.42 -6.68
CA GLY A 142 -2.59 11.09 -6.77
C GLY A 142 -3.76 11.03 -7.75
N GLN A 143 -4.57 12.09 -7.84
CA GLN A 143 -5.73 12.16 -8.75
C GLN A 143 -5.38 11.98 -10.24
N ASP A 144 -4.12 12.22 -10.61
CA ASP A 144 -3.63 12.07 -11.97
C ASP A 144 -3.17 10.63 -12.28
N ILE A 145 -3.19 9.71 -11.30
CA ILE A 145 -2.78 8.31 -11.46
C ILE A 145 -3.98 7.44 -11.87
N ASN A 146 -3.88 6.76 -13.01
CA ASN A 146 -4.93 5.89 -13.54
C ASN A 146 -4.55 4.38 -13.51
N TYR A 147 -5.44 3.51 -14.01
CA TYR A 147 -5.25 2.05 -13.95
C TYR A 147 -4.16 1.51 -14.89
N GLU A 148 -3.75 2.27 -15.91
CA GLU A 148 -2.61 1.93 -16.77
C GLU A 148 -1.27 2.17 -16.04
N GLN A 149 -1.29 3.00 -15.01
CA GLN A 149 -0.10 3.45 -14.28
C GLN A 149 0.16 2.68 -12.99
N ALA A 150 -0.89 2.24 -12.30
CA ALA A 150 -0.77 1.53 -11.02
C ALA A 150 -2.01 0.66 -10.75
N CYS A 151 -1.81 -0.63 -10.44
CA CYS A 151 -2.94 -1.51 -10.10
C CYS A 151 -3.57 -1.11 -8.74
N GLY A 152 -2.75 -0.64 -7.80
CA GLY A 152 -3.14 -0.11 -6.50
C GLY A 152 -3.41 1.40 -6.50
N ARG A 153 -3.84 1.98 -7.63
CA ARG A 153 -4.05 3.45 -7.72
C ARG A 153 -4.97 4.00 -6.64
N VAL A 154 -6.03 3.28 -6.25
CA VAL A 154 -7.02 3.76 -5.28
C VAL A 154 -6.42 3.88 -3.87
N PRO A 155 -5.78 2.83 -3.31
CA PRO A 155 -5.08 2.99 -2.03
C PRO A 155 -3.91 3.98 -2.11
N LEU A 156 -3.19 4.04 -3.24
CA LEU A 156 -2.12 5.02 -3.47
C LEU A 156 -2.65 6.47 -3.45
N GLN A 157 -3.75 6.74 -4.15
CA GLN A 157 -4.41 8.04 -4.16
C GLN A 157 -4.78 8.52 -2.75
N GLY A 158 -5.36 7.63 -1.94
CA GLY A 158 -5.70 7.94 -0.56
C GLY A 158 -4.48 8.22 0.31
N LEU A 159 -3.38 7.47 0.14
CA LEU A 159 -2.12 7.74 0.84
C LEU A 159 -1.55 9.10 0.43
N LEU A 160 -1.53 9.43 -0.86
CA LEU A 160 -0.97 10.70 -1.35
C LEU A 160 -1.80 11.89 -0.84
N LEU A 161 -3.12 11.74 -0.71
CA LEU A 161 -3.97 12.75 -0.09
C LEU A 161 -3.64 12.93 1.40
N ALA A 162 -3.50 11.84 2.16
CA ALA A 162 -3.08 11.91 3.56
C ALA A 162 -1.67 12.53 3.69
N ALA A 163 -0.75 12.18 2.80
CA ALA A 163 0.59 12.75 2.76
C ALA A 163 0.59 14.27 2.55
N GLN A 164 -0.37 14.81 1.77
CA GLN A 164 -0.56 16.26 1.64
C GLN A 164 -1.02 16.89 2.95
N HIS A 165 -1.98 16.28 3.66
CA HIS A 165 -2.47 16.77 4.95
C HIS A 165 -1.36 16.82 6.02
N HIS A 166 -0.48 15.82 6.01
CA HIS A 166 0.62 15.68 6.97
C HIS A 166 1.93 16.32 6.48
N HIS A 167 1.92 17.01 5.33
CA HIS A 167 3.09 17.69 4.75
C HIS A 167 4.32 16.78 4.62
N LEU A 168 4.10 15.54 4.17
CA LEU A 168 5.15 14.55 3.98
C LEU A 168 5.97 14.83 2.72
N GLN A 169 7.24 14.45 2.77
CA GLN A 169 8.11 14.39 1.60
C GLN A 169 8.16 12.96 1.07
N VAL A 170 8.21 12.83 -0.25
CA VAL A 170 8.31 11.54 -0.93
C VAL A 170 9.73 11.38 -1.47
N GLU A 171 10.37 10.26 -1.15
CA GLU A 171 11.66 9.85 -1.69
C GLU A 171 11.47 8.60 -2.54
N THR A 172 11.89 8.66 -3.82
CA THR A 172 11.99 7.47 -4.67
C THR A 172 13.23 6.68 -4.28
N LEU A 173 13.03 5.47 -3.78
CA LEU A 173 14.10 4.56 -3.41
C LEU A 173 14.60 3.76 -4.60
N ASP A 174 13.69 3.36 -5.48
CA ASP A 174 13.99 2.51 -6.63
C ASP A 174 12.86 2.54 -7.66
N LEU A 175 13.23 2.41 -8.94
CA LEU A 175 12.28 2.31 -10.06
C LEU A 175 12.88 1.40 -11.14
N ARG A 176 12.19 0.29 -11.44
CA ARG A 176 12.66 -0.74 -12.38
C ARG A 176 11.49 -1.50 -12.99
N ASN A 177 11.76 -2.40 -13.92
CA ASN A 177 10.76 -3.33 -14.44
C ASN A 177 11.29 -4.77 -14.49
N SER A 178 10.40 -5.74 -14.71
CA SER A 178 10.76 -7.15 -14.83
C SER A 178 11.85 -7.47 -15.88
N GLY A 179 12.01 -6.64 -16.92
CA GLY A 179 13.06 -6.74 -17.93
C GLY A 179 14.45 -6.25 -17.49
N ASP A 180 14.56 -5.63 -16.31
CA ASP A 180 15.82 -5.31 -15.63
C ASP A 180 16.39 -6.52 -14.85
N THR A 181 15.62 -7.60 -14.78
CA THR A 181 16.05 -8.88 -14.20
C THR A 181 16.44 -9.87 -15.31
N ALA A 182 16.11 -11.16 -15.18
CA ALA A 182 16.30 -12.16 -16.23
C ALA A 182 15.11 -12.27 -17.21
N GLY A 183 14.11 -11.38 -17.08
CA GLY A 183 12.86 -11.43 -17.83
C GLY A 183 12.94 -10.94 -19.29
N PRO A 184 11.97 -11.33 -20.13
CA PRO A 184 11.85 -10.79 -21.48
C PRO A 184 11.50 -9.30 -21.48
N ARG A 185 11.91 -8.57 -22.52
CA ARG A 185 11.70 -7.10 -22.66
C ARG A 185 10.54 -6.69 -23.56
N HIS A 186 9.83 -7.64 -24.16
CA HIS A 186 8.71 -7.38 -25.06
C HIS A 186 7.39 -7.15 -24.31
N GLN A 187 7.32 -7.58 -23.05
CA GLN A 187 6.14 -7.46 -22.22
C GLN A 187 6.58 -7.48 -20.74
N VAL A 188 6.65 -6.30 -20.13
CA VAL A 188 7.19 -6.14 -18.76
C VAL A 188 6.13 -5.59 -17.79
N VAL A 189 6.34 -5.85 -16.50
CA VAL A 189 5.65 -5.17 -15.39
C VAL A 189 6.62 -4.20 -14.72
N GLY A 190 6.16 -2.98 -14.44
CA GLY A 190 6.89 -1.93 -13.73
C GLY A 190 6.77 -2.06 -12.21
N TYR A 191 7.84 -1.71 -11.52
CA TYR A 191 7.96 -1.74 -10.06
C TYR A 191 8.61 -0.46 -9.56
N GLY A 192 8.09 0.10 -8.48
CA GLY A 192 8.69 1.24 -7.80
C GLY A 192 8.57 1.12 -6.29
N ALA A 193 9.55 1.70 -5.60
CA ALA A 193 9.56 1.80 -4.15
C ALA A 193 9.75 3.25 -3.76
N TRP A 194 8.85 3.73 -2.90
CA TRP A 194 8.89 5.08 -2.34
C TRP A 194 8.85 5.00 -0.82
N ALA A 195 9.51 5.95 -0.18
CA ALA A 195 9.36 6.19 1.24
C ALA A 195 8.81 7.60 1.48
N LEU A 196 7.90 7.71 2.42
CA LEU A 196 7.25 8.96 2.79
C LEU A 196 7.65 9.32 4.22
N HIS A 197 8.13 10.55 4.40
CA HIS A 197 8.75 10.99 5.65
C HIS A 197 8.20 12.35 6.05
N GLU A 198 8.02 12.56 7.35
CA GLU A 198 7.76 13.90 7.88
C GLU A 198 8.92 14.83 7.52
N THR A 199 8.61 16.07 7.14
CA THR A 199 9.63 17.08 6.94
C THR A 199 10.37 17.26 8.26
N ALA A 200 11.69 17.01 8.28
CA ALA A 200 12.48 17.15 9.49
C ALA A 200 12.26 18.56 10.08
N HIS A 201 11.64 18.64 11.26
CA HIS A 201 11.59 19.88 12.01
C HIS A 201 13.04 20.27 12.32
N VAL A 202 13.54 21.29 11.64
CA VAL A 202 14.71 22.03 12.12
C VAL A 202 14.26 22.69 13.42
N SER A 203 14.55 22.04 14.54
CA SER A 203 14.44 22.68 15.85
C SER A 203 15.42 23.85 15.85
N THR A 204 14.91 25.06 15.67
CA THR A 204 15.62 26.31 15.99
C THR A 204 15.65 26.54 17.48
#